data_AF-A0A7Y4S215-F1
#
_entry.id   AF-A0A7Y4S215-F1
#
_cell.length_a   1.000
_cell.length_b   1.000
_cell.length_c   1.000
_cell.angle_alpha   90.00
_cell.angle_beta   90.00
_cell.angle_gamma   90.00
#
_symmetry.space_group_name_H-M   'P 1'
#
loop_
_entity.id
_entity.type
_entity.pdbx_description
1 polymer ?
#
loop_
_entity_poly.entity_id
_entity_poly.type
_entity_poly.pdbx_seq_one_letter_code
_entity_poly.pdbx_strand_id
1 'polypeptide(L)'
;FISLVVGIYALLIPDLAQNTISAAFIVIGIASLFINFYTDAKDKYQVAGSALTDKFHELRILYQTVKSTNAGDDLTQHTEVLKRIQKEVFSLRINKQIFLSDWYAHYKFFWQSQTEWMNEQLRFSLLRDKWPLSFTIIVFLIVAGLIYKATLLLINLIHFC
;
A
#
# COMPACT_ATOMS: atom_id res chain seq x y z
N PHE A 1 -12.18 -17.37 4.17
CA PHE A 1 -13.59 -17.46 3.75
C PHE A 1 -13.74 -17.56 2.23
N ILE A 2 -13.34 -16.55 1.44
CA ILE A 2 -13.49 -16.58 -0.05
C ILE A 2 -12.82 -17.80 -0.69
N SER A 3 -11.58 -18.14 -0.28
CA SER A 3 -10.88 -19.35 -0.76
C SER A 3 -11.66 -20.65 -0.48
N LEU A 4 -12.33 -20.74 0.68
CA LEU A 4 -13.15 -21.90 1.03
C LEU A 4 -14.39 -22.01 0.14
N VAL A 5 -15.07 -20.88 -0.10
CA VAL A 5 -16.24 -20.83 -1.00
C VAL A 5 -15.85 -21.30 -2.40
N VAL A 6 -14.73 -20.79 -2.93
CA VAL A 6 -14.23 -21.21 -4.25
C VAL A 6 -13.88 -22.70 -4.27
N GLY A 7 -13.23 -23.23 -3.23
CA GLY A 7 -12.95 -24.65 -3.11
C GLY A 7 -14.20 -25.54 -3.09
N ILE A 8 -15.29 -25.08 -2.45
CA ILE A 8 -16.57 -25.79 -2.47
C ILE A 8 -17.19 -25.77 -3.87
N TYR A 9 -17.21 -24.61 -4.54
CA TYR A 9 -17.76 -24.50 -5.90
C TYR A 9 -16.92 -25.23 -6.97
N ALA A 10 -15.63 -25.45 -6.72
CA ALA A 10 -14.78 -26.25 -7.60
C ALA A 10 -15.23 -27.71 -7.72
N LEU A 11 -16.04 -28.21 -6.77
CA LEU A 11 -16.67 -29.55 -6.87
C LEU A 11 -17.78 -29.59 -7.93
N LEU A 12 -18.39 -28.45 -8.25
CA LEU A 12 -19.48 -28.33 -9.22
C LEU A 12 -19.01 -27.77 -10.58
N ILE A 13 -17.95 -26.96 -10.57
CA ILE A 13 -17.44 -26.27 -11.76
C ILE A 13 -15.97 -26.67 -11.97
N PRO A 14 -15.70 -27.61 -12.90
CA PRO A 14 -14.36 -28.17 -13.12
C PRO A 14 -13.29 -27.12 -13.45
N ASP A 15 -13.67 -26.01 -14.09
CA ASP A 15 -12.75 -24.94 -14.43
C ASP A 15 -12.10 -24.30 -13.20
N LEU A 16 -12.80 -24.24 -12.06
CA LEU A 16 -12.24 -23.71 -10.81
C LEU A 16 -11.19 -24.64 -10.18
N ALA A 17 -11.13 -25.91 -10.59
CA ALA A 17 -10.13 -26.88 -10.16
C ALA A 17 -8.88 -26.92 -11.06
N GLN A 18 -8.81 -26.09 -12.11
CA GLN A 18 -7.65 -26.04 -13.01
C GLN A 18 -6.35 -25.75 -12.23
N ASN A 19 -5.23 -26.34 -12.71
CA ASN A 19 -3.92 -26.24 -12.07
C ASN A 19 -3.50 -24.80 -11.78
N THR A 20 -3.82 -23.87 -12.69
CA THR A 20 -3.52 -22.43 -12.57
C THR A 20 -4.26 -21.79 -11.40
N ILE A 21 -5.56 -22.07 -11.27
CA ILE A 21 -6.41 -21.54 -10.21
C ILE A 21 -6.02 -22.16 -8.86
N SER A 22 -5.82 -23.48 -8.82
CA SER A 22 -5.36 -24.19 -7.62
C SER A 22 -4.00 -23.67 -7.13
N ALA A 23 -3.04 -23.43 -8.03
CA ALA A 23 -1.75 -22.85 -7.68
C ALA A 23 -1.88 -21.43 -7.11
N ALA A 24 -2.75 -20.59 -7.67
CA ALA A 24 -3.00 -19.25 -7.14
C ALA A 24 -3.57 -19.29 -5.70
N PHE A 25 -4.50 -20.21 -5.42
CA PHE A 25 -5.03 -20.39 -4.07
C PHE A 25 -4.00 -20.92 -3.07
N ILE A 26 -3.07 -21.78 -3.50
CA ILE A 26 -1.95 -22.22 -2.67
C ILE A 26 -1.07 -21.02 -2.29
N VAL A 27 -0.74 -20.15 -3.24
CA VAL A 27 0.06 -18.93 -2.98
C VAL A 27 -0.66 -18.00 -1.98
N ILE A 28 -1.97 -17.78 -2.16
CA ILE A 28 -2.79 -16.99 -1.22
C ILE A 28 -2.83 -17.63 0.17
N GLY A 29 -2.93 -18.96 0.24
CA GLY A 29 -2.88 -19.71 1.49
C GLY A 29 -1.55 -19.52 2.23
N ILE A 30 -0.43 -19.65 1.51
CA ILE A 30 0.92 -19.42 2.04
C ILE A 30 1.07 -17.96 2.52
N ALA A 31 0.62 -16.99 1.73
CA ALA A 31 0.62 -15.57 2.13
C ALA A 31 -0.18 -15.34 3.42
N SER A 32 -1.31 -16.03 3.59
CA SER A 32 -2.13 -15.95 4.82
C SER A 32 -1.41 -16.55 6.03
N LEU A 33 -0.64 -17.62 5.86
CA LEU A 33 0.21 -18.18 6.92
C LEU A 33 1.29 -17.18 7.35
N PHE A 34 1.89 -16.45 6.40
CA PHE A 34 2.86 -15.41 6.73
C PHE A 34 2.26 -14.29 7.57
N ILE A 35 0.98 -13.94 7.40
CA ILE A 35 0.29 -12.97 8.25
C ILE A 35 0.10 -13.54 9.66
N ASN A 36 -0.25 -14.83 9.79
CA ASN A 36 -0.48 -15.47 11.08
C ASN A 36 0.77 -15.46 11.99
N PHE A 37 1.98 -15.45 11.43
CA PHE A 37 3.24 -15.28 12.19
C PHE A 37 3.39 -13.93 12.90
N TYR A 38 2.42 -13.03 12.74
CA TYR A 38 2.38 -11.71 13.37
C TYR A 38 1.18 -11.52 14.29
N THR A 39 0.36 -12.56 14.47
CA THR A 39 -0.83 -12.50 15.33
C THR A 39 -0.49 -12.07 16.75
N ASP A 40 0.60 -12.60 17.31
CA ASP A 40 1.07 -12.27 18.67
C ASP A 40 1.49 -10.81 18.85
N ALA A 41 1.79 -10.12 17.75
CA ALA A 41 2.19 -8.71 17.75
C ALA A 41 1.08 -7.77 17.27
N LYS A 42 -0.13 -8.28 16.97
CA LYS A 42 -1.24 -7.51 16.40
C LYS A 42 -1.56 -6.26 17.23
N ASP A 43 -1.65 -6.39 18.54
CA ASP A 43 -1.97 -5.28 19.44
C ASP A 43 -0.91 -4.18 19.38
N LYS A 44 0.37 -4.56 19.25
CA LYS A 44 1.48 -3.60 19.07
C LYS A 44 1.32 -2.79 17.79
N TYR A 45 0.94 -3.42 16.68
CA TYR A 45 0.67 -2.70 15.42
C TYR A 45 -0.56 -1.80 15.52
N GLN A 46 -1.62 -2.24 16.21
CA GLN A 46 -2.80 -1.43 16.42
C GLN A 46 -2.49 -0.18 17.25
N VAL A 47 -1.78 -0.33 18.36
CA VAL A 47 -1.36 0.80 19.21
C VAL A 47 -0.47 1.76 18.45
N ALA A 48 0.58 1.26 17.77
CA ALA A 48 1.47 2.12 17.00
C ALA A 48 0.76 2.80 15.82
N GLY A 49 -0.13 2.09 15.13
CA GLY A 49 -0.91 2.63 14.01
C GLY A 49 -1.91 3.71 14.45
N SER A 50 -2.56 3.53 15.60
CA SER A 50 -3.43 4.57 16.19
C SER A 50 -2.62 5.80 16.56
N ALA A 51 -1.52 5.62 17.30
CA ALA A 51 -0.66 6.74 17.70
C ALA A 51 -0.07 7.48 16.49
N LEU A 52 0.30 6.77 15.42
CA LEU A 52 0.79 7.40 14.18
C LEU A 52 -0.31 8.21 13.49
N THR A 53 -1.55 7.73 13.52
CA THR A 53 -2.72 8.45 12.98
C THR A 53 -2.99 9.71 13.79
N ASP A 54 -2.89 9.66 15.11
CA ASP A 54 -3.03 10.83 15.98
C ASP A 54 -1.96 11.88 15.66
N LYS A 55 -0.70 11.46 15.49
CA LYS A 55 0.39 12.36 15.10
C LYS A 55 0.20 12.95 13.70
N PHE A 56 -0.40 12.21 12.76
CA PHE A 56 -0.76 12.73 11.45
C PHE A 56 -1.79 13.87 11.56
N HIS A 57 -2.81 13.72 12.42
CA HIS A 57 -3.79 14.77 12.68
C HIS A 57 -3.17 15.98 13.40
N GLU A 58 -2.30 15.75 14.39
CA GLU A 58 -1.57 16.83 15.08
C GLU A 58 -0.70 17.63 14.11
N LEU A 59 0.01 16.96 13.20
CA LEU A 59 0.81 17.60 12.17
C LEU A 59 -0.05 18.44 11.22
N ARG A 60 -1.22 17.93 10.83
CA ARG A 60 -2.16 18.68 9.99
C ARG A 60 -2.66 19.94 10.68
N ILE A 61 -3.02 19.85 11.96
CA ILE A 61 -3.46 21.00 12.75
C ILE A 61 -2.33 22.03 12.81
N LEU A 62 -1.10 21.59 13.13
CA LEU A 62 0.07 22.47 13.14
C LEU A 62 0.27 23.18 11.80
N TYR A 63 0.16 22.45 10.69
CA TYR A 63 0.25 23.02 9.35
C TYR A 63 -0.81 24.10 9.12
N GLN A 64 -2.07 23.82 9.46
CA GLN A 64 -3.17 24.78 9.30
C GLN A 64 -2.97 26.03 10.15
N THR A 65 -2.51 25.87 11.40
CA THR A 65 -2.21 26.99 12.30
C THR A 65 -1.12 27.87 11.73
N VAL A 66 0.03 27.31 11.37
CA VAL A 66 1.16 28.06 10.80
C VAL A 66 0.79 28.74 9.49
N LYS A 67 -0.07 28.11 8.67
CA LYS A 67 -0.55 28.69 7.41
C LYS A 67 -1.45 29.92 7.63
N SER A 68 -2.15 29.99 8.76
CA SER A 68 -3.02 31.13 9.12
C SER A 68 -2.29 32.29 9.78
N THR A 69 -1.00 32.12 10.09
CA THR A 69 -0.14 33.10 10.75
C THR A 69 0.36 34.17 9.78
N ASN A 70 0.65 35.39 10.27
CA ASN A 70 1.16 36.48 9.43
C ASN A 70 2.66 36.37 9.16
N ALA A 71 3.10 37.02 8.08
CA ALA A 71 4.52 37.14 7.79
C ALA A 71 5.24 37.96 8.88
N GLY A 72 6.11 37.30 9.65
CA GLY A 72 6.91 37.92 10.71
C GLY A 72 6.55 37.51 12.14
N ASP A 73 5.49 36.72 12.32
CA ASP A 73 5.15 36.16 13.63
C ASP A 73 6.19 35.13 14.10
N ASP A 74 6.37 35.02 15.43
CA ASP A 74 7.30 34.08 16.03
C ASP A 74 6.79 32.62 15.90
N LEU A 75 7.54 31.81 15.15
CA LEU A 75 7.25 30.39 14.92
C LEU A 75 8.05 29.45 15.83
N THR A 76 8.75 29.97 16.84
CA THR A 76 9.60 29.16 17.73
C THR A 76 8.79 28.05 18.41
N GLN A 77 7.60 28.36 18.93
CA GLN A 77 6.73 27.36 19.55
C GLN A 77 6.27 26.29 18.56
N HIS A 78 5.90 26.67 17.33
CA HIS A 78 5.48 25.73 16.29
C HIS A 78 6.62 24.79 15.87
N THR A 79 7.84 25.30 15.84
CA THR A 79 9.05 24.51 15.54
C THR A 79 9.31 23.45 16.61
N GLU A 80 9.14 23.79 17.89
CA GLU A 80 9.29 22.82 18.97
C GLU A 80 8.18 21.75 18.95
N VAL A 81 6.95 22.10 18.59
CA VAL A 81 5.87 21.13 18.36
C VAL A 81 6.24 20.18 17.21
N LEU A 82 6.75 20.70 16.09
CA LEU A 82 7.18 19.87 14.97
C LEU A 82 8.27 18.86 15.38
N LYS A 83 9.29 19.31 16.12
CA LYS A 83 10.36 18.45 16.63
C LYS A 83 9.82 17.35 17.55
N ARG A 84 8.87 17.69 18.43
CA ARG A 84 8.19 16.72 19.29
C ARG A 84 7.47 15.65 18.47
N ILE A 85 6.63 16.06 17.51
CA ILE A 85 5.91 15.13 16.63
C ILE A 85 6.89 14.19 15.92
N GLN A 86 7.97 14.71 15.35
CA GLN A 86 8.97 13.91 14.65
C GLN A 86 9.64 12.89 15.58
N LYS A 87 10.01 13.30 16.80
CA LYS A 87 10.61 12.41 17.80
C LYS A 87 9.67 11.28 18.20
N GLU A 88 8.40 11.60 18.43
CA GLU A 88 7.38 10.62 18.81
C GLU A 88 7.09 9.65 17.67
N VAL A 89 6.91 10.13 16.43
CA VAL A 89 6.76 9.28 15.25
C VAL A 89 7.94 8.32 15.08
N PHE A 90 9.17 8.81 15.31
CA PHE A 90 10.36 7.95 15.25
C PHE A 90 10.32 6.82 16.29
N SER A 91 9.85 7.12 17.51
CA SER A 91 9.71 6.15 18.60
C SER A 91 8.64 5.07 18.35
N LEU A 92 7.67 5.35 17.50
CA LEU A 92 6.59 4.42 17.13
C LEU A 92 6.99 3.39 16.08
N ARG A 93 8.22 3.45 15.54
CA ARG A 93 8.68 2.57 14.45
C ARG A 93 8.71 1.11 14.88
N ILE A 94 8.03 0.26 14.11
CA ILE A 94 8.10 -1.20 14.23
C ILE A 94 8.98 -1.73 13.09
N ASN A 95 10.11 -2.37 13.43
CA ASN A 95 11.08 -2.88 12.44
C ASN A 95 10.61 -4.17 11.75
N LYS A 96 9.77 -4.97 12.39
CA LYS A 96 9.21 -6.19 11.78
C LYS A 96 8.08 -5.75 10.87
N GLN A 97 8.19 -5.95 9.56
CA GLN A 97 7.12 -5.61 8.61
C GLN A 97 6.26 -6.84 8.31
N ILE A 98 4.94 -6.68 8.35
CA ILE A 98 4.02 -7.75 7.96
C ILE A 98 4.00 -7.83 6.43
N PHE A 99 3.89 -9.03 5.88
CA PHE A 99 3.73 -9.23 4.44
C PHE A 99 2.58 -8.35 3.89
N LEU A 100 2.84 -7.61 2.81
CA LEU A 100 1.93 -6.64 2.17
C LEU A 100 1.53 -5.41 3.01
N SER A 101 2.04 -5.24 4.23
CA SER A 101 1.66 -4.08 5.07
C SER A 101 2.04 -2.74 4.45
N ASP A 102 3.19 -2.62 3.80
CA ASP A 102 3.61 -1.39 3.12
C ASP A 102 2.66 -1.01 1.98
N TRP A 103 2.14 -2.01 1.24
CA TRP A 103 1.15 -1.79 0.20
C TRP A 103 -0.17 -1.29 0.77
N TYR A 104 -0.62 -1.92 1.86
CA TYR A 104 -1.83 -1.51 2.55
C TYR A 104 -1.69 -0.12 3.18
N ALA A 105 -0.53 0.22 3.72
CA ALA A 105 -0.21 1.54 4.22
C ALA A 105 -0.23 2.60 3.11
N HIS A 106 0.32 2.29 1.93
CA HIS A 106 0.22 3.17 0.75
C HIS A 106 -1.22 3.44 0.34
N TYR A 107 -2.03 2.39 0.26
CA TYR A 107 -3.46 2.52 -0.03
C TYR A 107 -4.16 3.37 1.03
N LYS A 108 -3.98 3.08 2.32
CA LYS A 108 -4.57 3.89 3.40
C LYS A 108 -4.16 5.35 3.30
N PHE A 109 -2.87 5.62 3.14
CA PHE A 109 -2.34 6.97 3.12
C PHE A 109 -2.86 7.79 1.94
N PHE A 110 -2.76 7.28 0.70
CA PHE A 110 -3.14 8.07 -0.47
C PHE A 110 -4.64 8.01 -0.82
N TRP A 111 -5.34 6.95 -0.42
CA TRP A 111 -6.74 6.75 -0.79
C TRP A 111 -7.72 7.04 0.34
N GLN A 112 -7.39 6.73 1.59
CA GLN A 112 -8.32 6.90 2.72
C GLN A 112 -8.02 8.17 3.54
N SER A 113 -6.75 8.57 3.66
CA SER A 113 -6.39 9.77 4.41
C SER A 113 -6.54 11.04 3.56
N GLN A 114 -6.89 12.15 4.22
CA GLN A 114 -6.93 13.49 3.60
C GLN A 114 -5.50 14.00 3.41
N THR A 115 -4.93 13.77 2.22
CA THR A 115 -3.54 14.14 1.87
C THR A 115 -3.44 15.44 1.09
N GLU A 116 -4.57 16.09 0.79
CA GLU A 116 -4.64 17.32 -0.01
C GLU A 116 -3.81 18.45 0.59
N TRP A 117 -3.83 18.61 1.91
CA TRP A 117 -3.04 19.64 2.63
C TRP A 117 -1.53 19.45 2.46
N MET A 118 -1.07 18.20 2.35
CA MET A 118 0.34 17.89 2.06
C MET A 118 0.65 18.09 0.57
N ASN A 119 -0.30 17.68 -0.29
CA ASN A 119 -0.16 17.78 -1.74
C ASN A 119 0.01 19.24 -2.20
N GLU A 120 -0.58 20.19 -1.49
CA GLU A 120 -0.40 21.63 -1.75
C GLU A 120 1.08 22.03 -1.75
N GLN A 121 1.88 21.46 -0.85
CA GLN A 121 3.29 21.79 -0.68
C GLN A 121 4.21 20.82 -1.42
N LEU A 122 3.93 19.52 -1.37
CA LEU A 122 4.79 18.46 -1.91
C LEU A 122 4.52 18.15 -3.39
N ARG A 123 3.35 18.52 -3.91
CA ARG A 123 2.92 18.30 -5.30
C ARG A 123 3.13 16.85 -5.75
N PHE A 124 2.44 15.92 -5.10
CA PHE A 124 2.55 14.48 -5.38
C PHE A 124 2.17 14.14 -6.82
N SER A 125 3.00 13.32 -7.45
CA SER A 125 2.78 12.76 -8.77
C SER A 125 2.11 11.38 -8.69
N LEU A 126 1.31 11.05 -9.71
CA LEU A 126 0.53 9.81 -9.72
C LEU A 126 1.42 8.56 -9.72
N LEU A 127 2.47 8.54 -10.55
CA LEU A 127 3.29 7.35 -10.78
C LEU A 127 4.41 7.15 -9.76
N ARG A 128 5.00 8.23 -9.23
CA ARG A 128 6.11 8.14 -8.27
C ARG A 128 5.61 8.02 -6.84
N ASP A 129 4.54 8.74 -6.50
CA ASP A 129 4.13 8.93 -5.10
C ASP A 129 2.87 8.13 -4.76
N LYS A 130 1.82 8.22 -5.59
CA LYS A 130 0.52 7.60 -5.26
C LYS A 130 0.46 6.10 -5.49
N TRP A 131 1.23 5.57 -6.45
CA TRP A 131 1.28 4.15 -6.75
C TRP A 131 2.52 3.49 -6.13
N PRO A 132 2.37 2.35 -5.43
CA PRO A 132 3.52 1.59 -4.96
C PRO A 132 4.44 1.22 -6.13
N LEU A 133 5.76 1.43 -5.98
CA LEU A 133 6.72 1.16 -7.07
C LEU A 133 6.61 -0.28 -7.58
N SER A 134 6.45 -1.25 -6.67
CA SER A 134 6.28 -2.66 -7.01
C SER A 134 5.02 -2.90 -7.83
N PHE A 135 3.93 -2.16 -7.60
CA PHE A 135 2.73 -2.21 -8.45
C PHE A 135 3.05 -1.77 -9.87
N THR A 136 3.70 -0.61 -10.02
CA THR A 136 4.05 -0.05 -11.32
C THR A 136 4.95 -1.00 -12.11
N ILE A 137 5.91 -1.66 -11.44
CA ILE A 137 6.78 -2.67 -12.07
C ILE A 137 5.98 -3.90 -12.50
N ILE A 138 5.10 -4.44 -11.65
CA ILE A 138 4.30 -5.63 -11.99
C ILE A 138 3.40 -5.34 -13.20
N VAL A 139 2.71 -4.19 -13.21
CA VAL A 139 1.88 -3.78 -14.35
C VAL A 139 2.70 -3.64 -15.62
N PHE A 140 3.88 -3.00 -15.53
CA PHE A 140 4.79 -2.85 -16.68
C PHE A 140 5.23 -4.21 -17.24
N LEU A 141 5.61 -5.17 -16.39
CA LEU A 141 6.02 -6.52 -16.82
C LEU A 141 4.87 -7.29 -17.46
N ILE A 142 3.66 -7.19 -16.92
CA ILE A 142 2.46 -7.83 -17.50
C ILE A 142 2.21 -7.25 -18.89
N VAL A 143 2.21 -5.92 -19.04
CA VAL A 143 1.99 -5.26 -20.33
C VAL A 143 3.08 -5.66 -21.34
N ALA A 144 4.35 -5.66 -20.94
CA ALA A 144 5.45 -6.09 -21.79
C ALA A 144 5.32 -7.56 -22.23
N GLY A 145 4.92 -8.46 -21.32
CA GLY A 145 4.69 -9.86 -21.61
C GLY A 145 3.51 -10.10 -22.57
N LEU A 146 2.42 -9.34 -22.41
CA LEU A 146 1.28 -9.38 -23.32
C LEU A 146 1.65 -8.88 -24.72
N ILE A 147 2.40 -7.78 -24.80
CA ILE A 147 2.91 -7.25 -26.08
C ILE A 147 3.76 -8.32 -26.75
N TYR A 148 4.75 -8.89 -26.05
CA TYR A 148 5.61 -9.94 -26.58
C TYR A 148 4.84 -11.16 -27.11
N LYS A 149 3.85 -11.64 -26.33
CA LYS A 149 2.95 -12.73 -26.75
C LYS A 149 2.18 -12.37 -28.02
N ALA A 150 1.65 -11.15 -28.11
CA ALA A 150 0.93 -10.67 -29.29
C ALA A 150 1.83 -10.59 -30.53
N THR A 151 3.07 -10.08 -30.40
CA THR A 151 4.03 -10.05 -31.50
C THR A 151 4.40 -11.45 -31.98
N LEU A 152 4.64 -12.38 -31.05
CA LEU A 152 4.96 -13.77 -31.38
C LEU A 152 3.81 -14.45 -32.14
N LEU A 153 2.57 -14.20 -31.71
CA LEU A 153 1.37 -14.75 -32.35
C LEU A 153 1.18 -14.19 -33.77
N LEU A 154 1.44 -12.89 -33.96
CA LEU A 154 1.46 -12.24 -35.28
C LEU A 154 2.52 -12.84 -36.21
N ILE A 155 3.74 -13.04 -35.72
CA ILE A 155 4.83 -13.65 -36.51
C ILE A 155 4.44 -15.07 -36.95
N ASN A 156 3.89 -15.88 -36.05
CA ASN A 156 3.45 -17.24 -36.36
C ASN A 156 2.31 -17.27 -37.38
N LEU A 157 1.39 -16.30 -37.36
CA LEU A 157 0.31 -16.17 -38.36
C LEU A 157 0.86 -15.82 -39.75
N ILE A 158 1.83 -14.89 -39.82
CA ILE A 158 2.45 -14.47 -41.09
C ILE A 158 3.23 -15.63 -41.71
N HIS A 159 3.93 -16.44 -40.92
CA HIS A 159 4.72 -17.56 -41.42
C HIS A 159 3.85 -18.75 -41.92
N PHE A 160 2.55 -18.75 -41.64
CA PHE A 160 1.59 -19.77 -42.06
C PHE A 160 0.77 -19.36 -43.31
N CYS A 161 0.86 -18.10 -43.75
CA CYS A 161 0.31 -17.59 -45.02
C CYS A 161 1.38 -17.57 -46.12
#